data_AF-A0A6P6PAJ3-F1
#
_entry.id   AF-A0A6P6PAJ3-F1
#
_cell.length_a   1.000
_cell.length_b   1.000
_cell.length_c   1.000
_cell.angle_alpha   90.00
_cell.angle_beta   90.00
_cell.angle_gamma   90.00
#
_symmetry.space_group_name_H-M   'P 1'
#
loop_
_entity.id
_entity.type
_entity.pdbx_description
1 polymer ?
#
loop_
_entity_poly.entity_id
_entity_poly.type
_entity_poly.pdbx_seq_one_letter_code
_entity_poly.pdbx_strand_id
1 'polypeptide(L)'
;MFTTKPEDFRGLSYPKLTVVTDYLLLFRVYGLESLSDLFPNLTVVRGNNLFFNYALVLFEMLQLKEIGLHSLMNITRGAVRVEKNPDLCYLSTLDWSMILDSVEDNYIMANKNDRECGDVCPGTVQGKTTCPLTTINGDFSERCWNQKHCQRSMLPKSLLFILALVP
;
A
#
# COMPACT_ATOMS: atom_id res chain seq x y z
N MET A 1 28.65 8.06 -10.49
CA MET A 1 27.29 8.17 -9.95
C MET A 1 26.95 6.79 -9.40
N PHE A 2 26.94 6.61 -8.07
CA PHE A 2 26.62 5.31 -7.48
C PHE A 2 25.10 5.13 -7.55
N THR A 3 24.62 4.42 -8.56
CA THR A 3 23.22 3.99 -8.64
C THR A 3 23.09 2.70 -7.84
N THR A 4 22.26 2.71 -6.80
CA THR A 4 21.87 1.51 -6.06
C THR A 4 21.24 0.48 -7.00
N LYS A 5 21.52 -0.80 -6.77
CA LYS A 5 21.06 -1.93 -7.58
C LYS A 5 20.12 -2.84 -6.77
N PRO A 6 19.32 -3.71 -7.41
CA PRO A 6 18.45 -4.65 -6.69
C PRO A 6 19.18 -5.52 -5.66
N GLU A 7 20.44 -5.87 -5.91
CA GLU A 7 21.25 -6.67 -4.99
C GLU A 7 21.53 -5.95 -3.67
N ASP A 8 21.58 -4.61 -3.68
CA ASP A 8 21.85 -3.81 -2.48
C ASP A 8 20.68 -3.87 -1.47
N PHE A 9 19.47 -4.19 -1.95
CA PHE A 9 18.28 -4.35 -1.11
C PHE A 9 18.01 -5.81 -0.73
N ARG A 10 18.70 -6.78 -1.35
CA ARG A 10 18.49 -8.19 -1.07
C ARG A 10 18.93 -8.52 0.36
N GLY A 11 17.99 -9.00 1.17
CA GLY A 11 18.24 -9.33 2.58
C GLY A 11 18.21 -8.12 3.52
N LEU A 12 18.00 -6.91 3.02
CA LEU A 12 17.78 -5.73 3.85
C LEU A 12 16.34 -5.75 4.36
N SER A 13 16.17 -5.79 5.68
CA SER A 13 14.85 -5.83 6.30
C SER A 13 14.85 -5.11 7.65
N TYR A 14 13.78 -4.37 7.92
CA TYR A 14 13.54 -3.68 9.18
C TYR A 14 12.25 -4.19 9.84
N PRO A 15 12.19 -5.47 10.26
CA PRO A 15 10.96 -6.08 10.75
C PRO A 15 10.48 -5.52 12.09
N LYS A 16 11.32 -4.77 12.81
CA LYS A 16 10.93 -4.08 14.05
C LYS A 16 10.18 -2.77 13.80
N LEU A 17 10.24 -2.23 12.58
CA LEU A 17 9.53 -1.01 12.24
C LEU A 17 8.04 -1.32 12.09
N THR A 18 7.24 -0.82 13.02
CA THR A 18 5.77 -1.03 13.03
C THR A 18 4.99 0.27 12.91
N VAL A 19 5.58 1.41 13.28
CA VAL A 19 4.90 2.70 13.28
C VAL A 19 5.83 3.79 12.75
N VAL A 20 5.29 4.62 11.87
CA VAL A 20 5.87 5.92 11.49
C VAL A 20 4.96 7.01 12.07
N THR A 21 5.53 7.96 12.82
CA THR A 21 4.75 9.02 13.50
C THR A 21 4.32 10.14 12.56
N ASP A 22 5.15 10.46 11.58
CA ASP A 22 4.89 11.54 10.64
C ASP A 22 4.46 10.94 9.30
N TYR A 23 5.31 11.06 8.28
CA TYR A 23 5.06 10.56 6.93
C TYR A 23 6.21 9.65 6.47
N LEU A 24 5.91 8.80 5.47
CA LEU A 24 6.89 8.01 4.75
C LEU A 24 7.03 8.58 3.32
N LEU A 25 8.25 8.97 2.93
CA LEU A 25 8.55 9.50 1.61
C LEU A 25 9.68 8.68 0.98
N LEU A 26 9.42 8.13 -0.21
CA LEU A 26 10.43 7.53 -1.07
C LEU A 26 10.47 8.26 -2.40
N PHE A 27 11.67 8.70 -2.79
CA PHE A 27 11.92 9.49 -3.99
C PHE A 27 13.19 9.02 -4.69
N ARG A 28 13.08 8.64 -5.97
CA ARG A 28 14.22 8.25 -6.84
C ARG A 28 15.18 7.24 -6.22
N VAL A 29 14.65 6.26 -5.48
CA VAL A 29 15.45 5.13 -5.00
C VAL A 29 15.54 4.09 -6.11
N TYR A 30 16.72 4.00 -6.73
CA TYR A 30 17.00 3.01 -7.77
C TYR A 30 17.23 1.62 -7.16
N GLY A 31 16.90 0.56 -7.89
CA GLY A 31 17.08 -0.83 -7.48
C GLY A 31 16.02 -1.40 -6.53
N LEU A 32 15.20 -0.57 -5.88
CA LEU A 32 14.17 -1.05 -4.96
C LEU A 32 12.92 -1.51 -5.71
N GLU A 33 12.60 -2.81 -5.64
CA GLU A 33 11.46 -3.40 -6.38
C GLU A 33 10.18 -3.55 -5.54
N SER A 34 10.29 -3.68 -4.22
CA SER A 34 9.15 -3.84 -3.30
C SER A 34 9.52 -3.40 -1.89
N LEU A 35 8.56 -2.87 -1.11
CA LEU A 35 8.75 -2.62 0.33
C LEU A 35 8.40 -3.83 1.20
N SER A 36 7.95 -4.94 0.60
CA SER A 36 7.46 -6.12 1.33
C SER A 36 8.51 -6.70 2.27
N ASP A 37 9.75 -6.83 1.78
CA ASP A 37 10.86 -7.34 2.61
C ASP A 37 11.48 -6.25 3.48
N LEU A 38 11.42 -4.98 3.03
CA LEU A 38 12.08 -3.87 3.70
C LEU A 38 11.34 -3.45 4.98
N PHE A 39 10.01 -3.31 4.91
CA PHE A 39 9.16 -2.88 6.03
C PHE A 39 7.99 -3.85 6.26
N PRO A 40 8.25 -5.15 6.52
CA PRO A 40 7.22 -6.18 6.50
C PRO A 40 6.14 -5.96 7.57
N ASN A 41 6.47 -5.30 8.68
CA ASN A 41 5.57 -5.11 9.82
C ASN A 41 5.10 -3.66 10.00
N LEU A 42 5.38 -2.75 9.05
CA LEU A 42 4.89 -1.37 9.14
C LEU A 42 3.36 -1.39 9.11
N THR A 43 2.75 -1.04 10.24
CA THR A 43 1.32 -1.19 10.51
C THR A 43 0.58 0.14 10.51
N VAL A 44 1.22 1.20 10.99
CA VAL A 44 0.58 2.51 11.14
C VAL A 44 1.48 3.64 10.65
N VAL A 45 0.91 4.57 9.89
CA VAL A 45 1.48 5.90 9.64
C VAL A 45 0.57 6.94 10.27
N ARG A 46 1.03 7.64 11.32
CA ARG A 46 0.16 8.52 12.10
C ARG A 46 -0.11 9.87 11.42
N GLY A 47 0.83 10.41 10.65
CA GLY A 47 0.63 11.70 9.98
C GLY A 47 0.56 12.90 10.93
N ASN A 48 1.34 12.86 12.03
CA ASN A 48 1.44 14.01 12.96
C ASN A 48 1.91 15.26 12.19
N ASN A 49 3.00 15.12 11.42
CA ASN A 49 3.39 16.04 10.37
C ASN A 49 3.20 15.40 8.99
N LEU A 50 3.04 16.22 7.95
CA LEU A 50 2.75 15.79 6.59
C LEU A 50 3.74 16.42 5.61
N PHE A 51 4.02 15.73 4.51
CA PHE A 51 4.67 16.33 3.35
C PHE A 51 3.58 16.98 2.48
N PHE A 52 3.43 18.30 2.57
CA PHE A 52 2.21 19.01 2.18
C PHE A 52 0.99 18.45 2.95
N ASN A 53 0.09 17.74 2.27
CA ASN A 53 -1.05 17.04 2.86
C ASN A 53 -0.88 15.51 2.86
N TYR A 54 0.28 14.98 2.46
CA TYR A 54 0.50 13.54 2.28
C TYR A 54 1.25 12.89 3.45
N ALA A 55 0.78 11.71 3.86
CA ALA A 55 1.42 10.86 4.85
C ALA A 55 2.22 9.70 4.24
N LEU A 56 1.91 9.32 3.00
CA LEU A 56 2.67 8.36 2.22
C LEU A 56 2.94 8.93 0.83
N VAL A 57 4.21 9.00 0.44
CA VAL A 57 4.64 9.51 -0.86
C VAL A 57 5.58 8.51 -1.52
N LEU A 58 5.19 7.99 -2.68
CA LEU A 58 6.02 7.17 -3.57
C LEU A 58 6.12 7.90 -4.91
N PHE A 59 7.27 8.54 -5.15
CA PHE A 59 7.44 9.42 -6.31
C PHE A 59 8.70 9.09 -7.11
N GLU A 60 8.55 8.89 -8.42
CA GLU A 60 9.65 8.57 -9.33
C GLU A 60 10.49 7.35 -8.88
N MET A 61 9.81 6.33 -8.34
CA MET A 61 10.40 5.05 -7.96
C MET A 61 10.44 4.13 -9.19
N LEU A 62 11.42 4.35 -10.07
CA LEU A 62 11.43 3.82 -11.43
C LEU A 62 11.36 2.30 -11.55
N GLN A 63 11.85 1.57 -10.55
CA GLN A 63 11.94 0.10 -10.56
C GLN A 63 11.00 -0.55 -9.53
N LEU A 64 10.18 0.23 -8.83
CA LEU A 64 9.23 -0.29 -7.85
C LEU A 64 8.07 -0.97 -8.58
N LYS A 65 7.89 -2.27 -8.33
CA LYS A 65 6.90 -3.12 -9.00
C LYS A 65 5.61 -3.26 -8.21
N GLU A 66 5.70 -3.13 -6.89
CA GLU A 66 4.57 -3.23 -5.96
C GLU A 66 4.88 -2.40 -4.70
N ILE A 67 3.84 -1.87 -4.04
CA ILE A 67 4.04 -1.14 -2.77
C ILE A 67 4.46 -2.12 -1.66
N GLY A 68 3.81 -3.29 -1.56
CA GLY A 68 4.24 -4.38 -0.69
C GLY A 68 4.10 -4.15 0.83
N LEU A 69 3.52 -3.03 1.28
CA LEU A 69 3.29 -2.71 2.70
C LEU A 69 2.13 -3.52 3.29
N HIS A 70 2.26 -4.84 3.26
CA HIS A 70 1.19 -5.80 3.51
C HIS A 70 0.65 -5.83 4.94
N SER A 71 1.39 -5.27 5.89
CA SER A 71 0.93 -5.11 7.28
C SER A 71 0.32 -3.74 7.54
N LEU A 72 0.28 -2.81 6.57
CA LEU A 72 -0.25 -1.46 6.78
C LEU A 72 -1.77 -1.52 6.96
N MET A 73 -2.21 -1.13 8.16
CA MET A 73 -3.62 -1.21 8.58
C MET A 73 -4.26 0.16 8.75
N ASN A 74 -3.47 1.20 9.01
CA ASN A 74 -4.02 2.54 9.18
C ASN A 74 -3.04 3.65 8.79
N ILE A 75 -3.54 4.60 8.01
CA ILE A 75 -2.96 5.94 7.90
C ILE A 75 -3.93 6.87 8.66
N THR A 76 -3.48 7.39 9.80
CA THR A 76 -4.39 8.09 10.73
C THR A 76 -4.75 9.49 10.23
N ARG A 77 -3.80 10.19 9.61
CA ARG A 77 -4.00 11.54 9.07
C ARG A 77 -3.16 11.72 7.81
N GLY A 78 -3.71 12.45 6.84
CA GLY A 78 -3.05 12.79 5.58
C GLY A 78 -3.39 11.81 4.45
N ALA A 79 -3.16 12.26 3.21
CA ALA A 79 -3.47 11.52 2.00
C ALA A 79 -2.29 10.67 1.51
N VAL A 80 -2.53 9.88 0.47
CA VAL A 80 -1.52 9.08 -0.23
C VAL A 80 -1.20 9.70 -1.59
N ARG A 81 0.08 9.85 -1.91
CA ARG A 81 0.57 10.25 -3.23
C ARG A 81 1.44 9.15 -3.82
N VAL A 82 0.99 8.58 -4.94
CA VAL A 82 1.74 7.57 -5.71
C VAL A 82 1.80 8.03 -7.14
N GLU A 83 2.94 8.53 -7.57
CA GLU A 83 3.05 9.21 -8.84
C GLU A 83 4.36 8.93 -9.59
N LYS A 84 4.27 8.78 -10.91
CA LYS A 84 5.43 8.58 -11.82
C LYS A 84 6.26 7.33 -11.48
N ASN A 85 5.58 6.24 -11.11
CA ASN A 85 6.21 4.94 -10.89
C ASN A 85 5.89 4.01 -12.08
N PRO A 86 6.70 4.01 -13.15
CA PRO A 86 6.36 3.39 -14.44
C PRO A 86 6.24 1.86 -14.39
N ASP A 87 6.88 1.19 -13.42
CA ASP A 87 6.85 -0.27 -13.26
C ASP A 87 5.84 -0.74 -12.19
N LEU A 88 5.15 0.18 -11.52
CA LEU A 88 4.34 -0.10 -10.34
C LEU A 88 2.95 -0.66 -10.71
N CYS A 89 2.70 -1.91 -10.31
CA CYS A 89 1.43 -2.63 -10.40
C CYS A 89 0.78 -2.81 -9.02
N TYR A 90 -0.31 -3.60 -8.94
CA TYR A 90 -1.12 -3.87 -7.75
C TYR A 90 -1.80 -2.63 -7.15
N LEU A 91 -1.98 -1.56 -7.93
CA LEU A 91 -2.68 -0.36 -7.43
C LEU A 91 -4.21 -0.52 -7.45
N SER A 92 -4.76 -1.22 -8.45
CA SER A 92 -6.20 -1.50 -8.58
C SER A 92 -6.71 -2.53 -7.57
N THR A 93 -5.82 -3.41 -7.09
CA THR A 93 -6.10 -4.42 -6.07
C THR A 93 -6.09 -3.86 -4.64
N LEU A 94 -5.76 -2.59 -4.45
CA LEU A 94 -5.74 -1.92 -3.15
C LEU A 94 -6.97 -1.05 -2.93
N ASP A 95 -7.71 -1.35 -1.87
CA ASP A 95 -8.79 -0.51 -1.39
C ASP A 95 -8.29 0.43 -0.28
N TRP A 96 -7.99 1.66 -0.67
CA TRP A 96 -7.49 2.69 0.24
C TRP A 96 -8.50 3.09 1.31
N SER A 97 -9.80 2.87 1.10
CA SER A 97 -10.84 3.17 2.10
C SER A 97 -10.78 2.24 3.33
N MET A 98 -10.07 1.10 3.21
CA MET A 98 -9.81 0.19 4.33
C MET A 98 -8.67 0.69 5.25
N ILE A 99 -7.88 1.66 4.81
CA ILE A 99 -6.66 2.12 5.49
C ILE A 99 -6.77 3.60 5.92
N LEU A 100 -7.47 4.42 5.14
CA LEU A 100 -7.67 5.86 5.33
C LEU A 100 -9.12 6.19 5.69
N ASP A 101 -9.33 7.26 6.45
CA ASP A 101 -10.67 7.74 6.77
C ASP A 101 -11.32 8.51 5.59
N SER A 102 -10.51 9.12 4.73
CA SER A 102 -10.94 9.73 3.46
C SER A 102 -9.92 9.46 2.38
N VAL A 103 -10.41 9.18 1.16
CA VAL A 103 -9.60 8.92 -0.03
C VAL A 103 -9.67 10.05 -1.06
N GLU A 104 -10.45 11.11 -0.80
CA GLU A 104 -10.73 12.19 -1.75
C GLU A 104 -9.47 12.93 -2.18
N ASP A 105 -8.53 13.13 -1.25
CA ASP A 105 -7.28 13.85 -1.48
C ASP A 105 -6.13 12.94 -1.99
N ASN A 106 -6.38 11.64 -2.20
CA ASN A 106 -5.37 10.74 -2.73
C ASN A 106 -5.02 11.12 -4.17
N TYR A 107 -3.72 11.12 -4.48
CA TYR A 107 -3.21 11.42 -5.81
C TYR A 107 -2.42 10.24 -6.35
N ILE A 108 -3.07 9.42 -7.17
CA ILE A 108 -2.51 8.20 -7.76
C ILE A 108 -2.55 8.32 -9.28
N MET A 109 -1.47 8.81 -9.89
CA MET A 109 -1.44 9.20 -11.30
C MET A 109 -0.10 8.87 -11.96
N ALA A 110 -0.09 8.71 -13.28
CA ALA A 110 1.12 8.48 -14.08
C ALA A 110 1.97 7.28 -13.60
N ASN A 111 1.33 6.23 -13.10
CA ASN A 111 1.96 4.93 -12.81
C ASN A 111 1.76 3.99 -14.00
N LYS A 112 2.18 2.72 -13.87
CA LYS A 112 1.93 1.72 -14.90
C LYS A 112 0.43 1.60 -15.20
N ASN A 113 0.11 1.39 -16.47
CA ASN A 113 -1.26 1.14 -16.90
C ASN A 113 -1.74 -0.21 -16.33
N ASP A 114 -2.85 -0.18 -15.60
CA ASP A 114 -3.44 -1.36 -14.95
C ASP A 114 -3.71 -2.51 -15.94
N ARG A 115 -4.07 -2.20 -17.19
CA ARG A 115 -4.30 -3.23 -18.23
C ARG A 115 -3.04 -3.98 -18.67
N GLU A 116 -1.87 -3.40 -18.38
CA GLU A 116 -0.56 -4.00 -18.65
C GLU A 116 -0.02 -4.74 -17.41
N CYS A 117 -0.72 -4.64 -16.28
CA CYS A 117 -0.45 -5.42 -15.09
C CYS A 117 -1.16 -6.77 -15.17
N GLY A 118 -0.45 -7.83 -14.79
CA GLY A 118 -0.99 -9.18 -14.64
C GLY A 118 -1.29 -9.47 -13.18
N ASP A 119 -2.01 -8.56 -12.52
CA ASP A 119 -2.20 -8.63 -11.07
C ASP A 119 -3.06 -9.84 -10.70
N VAL A 120 -2.49 -10.72 -9.89
CA VAL A 120 -3.14 -11.94 -9.39
C VAL A 120 -3.00 -11.95 -7.88
N CYS A 121 -4.13 -12.13 -7.19
CA CYS A 121 -4.17 -12.25 -5.74
C CYS A 121 -3.95 -13.71 -5.28
N PRO A 122 -3.57 -13.93 -4.02
CA PRO A 122 -3.46 -15.25 -3.43
C PRO A 122 -4.71 -16.12 -3.67
N GLY A 123 -4.51 -17.36 -4.09
CA GLY A 123 -5.60 -18.34 -4.26
C GLY A 123 -6.32 -18.31 -5.61
N THR A 124 -6.26 -17.20 -6.36
CA THR A 124 -7.00 -17.03 -7.62
C THR A 124 -6.64 -18.11 -8.65
N VAL A 125 -5.36 -18.48 -8.78
CA VAL A 125 -4.89 -19.54 -9.70
C VAL A 125 -5.45 -20.92 -9.33
N GLN A 126 -5.74 -21.16 -8.06
CA GLN A 126 -6.36 -22.39 -7.58
C GLN A 126 -7.91 -22.33 -7.62
N GLY A 127 -8.49 -21.27 -8.19
CA GLY A 127 -9.93 -21.04 -8.21
C GLY A 127 -10.52 -20.78 -6.82
N LYS A 128 -9.70 -20.31 -5.86
CA LYS A 128 -10.11 -20.03 -4.48
C LYS A 128 -10.05 -18.53 -4.23
N THR A 129 -11.17 -17.93 -3.87
CA THR A 129 -11.19 -16.59 -3.28
C THR A 129 -10.67 -16.69 -1.85
N THR A 130 -9.48 -16.16 -1.60
CA THR A 130 -8.87 -16.20 -0.25
C THR A 130 -8.72 -14.81 0.35
N CYS A 131 -8.69 -13.78 -0.49
CA CYS A 131 -8.58 -12.42 -0.03
C CYS A 131 -9.95 -11.78 0.19
N PRO A 132 -10.03 -10.74 1.03
CA PRO A 132 -11.25 -9.95 1.17
C PRO A 132 -11.69 -9.37 -0.17
N LEU A 133 -13.00 -9.33 -0.40
CA LEU A 133 -13.61 -8.71 -1.56
C LEU A 133 -14.25 -7.39 -1.13
N THR A 134 -14.01 -6.32 -1.88
CA THR A 134 -14.72 -5.04 -1.69
C THR A 134 -15.15 -4.48 -3.02
N THR A 135 -15.93 -3.40 -3.02
CA THR A 135 -16.34 -2.72 -4.25
C THR A 135 -15.64 -1.37 -4.37
N ILE A 136 -14.86 -1.17 -5.43
CA ILE A 136 -14.23 0.11 -5.77
C ILE A 136 -14.83 0.58 -7.09
N ASN A 137 -15.49 1.74 -7.09
CA ASN A 137 -16.12 2.32 -8.30
C ASN A 137 -17.08 1.36 -9.04
N GLY A 138 -17.77 0.49 -8.30
CA GLY A 138 -18.69 -0.51 -8.85
C GLY A 138 -18.04 -1.81 -9.29
N ASP A 139 -16.71 -1.93 -9.25
CA ASP A 139 -15.99 -3.18 -9.50
C ASP A 139 -15.79 -3.98 -8.21
N PHE A 140 -16.24 -5.23 -8.22
CA PHE A 140 -16.15 -6.15 -7.09
C PHE A 140 -15.03 -7.17 -7.34
N SER A 141 -13.95 -7.03 -6.59
CA SER A 141 -12.69 -7.74 -6.85
C SER A 141 -11.93 -8.02 -5.55
N GLU A 142 -11.04 -9.03 -5.59
CA GLU A 142 -10.19 -9.41 -4.45
C GLU A 142 -9.19 -8.31 -4.13
N ARG A 143 -8.88 -8.14 -2.83
CA ARG A 143 -7.96 -7.11 -2.35
C ARG A 143 -6.64 -7.70 -1.87
N CYS A 144 -5.55 -7.31 -2.52
CA CYS A 144 -4.21 -7.81 -2.22
C CYS A 144 -3.13 -6.77 -2.46
N TRP A 145 -2.04 -6.90 -1.69
CA TRP A 145 -0.83 -6.10 -1.85
C TRP A 145 0.12 -6.66 -2.90
N ASN A 146 0.07 -7.99 -3.10
CA ASN A 146 0.77 -8.73 -4.13
C ASN A 146 0.21 -10.17 -4.21
N GLN A 147 0.79 -11.00 -5.09
CA GLN A 147 0.45 -12.42 -5.25
C GLN A 147 0.58 -13.31 -3.99
N LYS A 148 1.21 -12.83 -2.91
CA LYS A 148 1.41 -13.60 -1.67
C LYS A 148 0.60 -13.07 -0.50
N HIS A 149 0.21 -11.79 -0.51
CA HIS A 149 -0.39 -11.13 0.65
C HIS A 149 -1.71 -10.45 0.30
N CYS A 150 -2.79 -10.92 0.93
CA CYS A 150 -4.07 -10.22 0.91
C CYS A 150 -4.00 -8.88 1.66
N GLN A 151 -4.83 -7.93 1.24
CA GLN A 151 -5.02 -6.68 1.97
C GLN A 151 -5.89 -6.98 3.18
N ARG A 152 -5.39 -6.64 4.36
CA ARG A 152 -6.12 -6.79 5.63
C ARG A 152 -6.80 -5.48 5.97
N SER A 153 -8.00 -5.57 6.54
CA SER A 153 -8.69 -4.43 7.15
C SER A 153 -8.64 -4.55 8.66
N MET A 154 -8.49 -3.43 9.36
CA MET A 154 -9.15 -3.31 10.67
C MET A 154 -10.66 -3.35 10.38
N LEU A 155 -11.48 -3.97 11.24
CA LEU A 155 -12.95 -3.83 11.15
C LEU A 155 -13.30 -2.35 10.90
N PRO A 156 -14.30 -2.04 10.05
CA PRO A 156 -14.67 -0.67 9.75
C PRO A 156 -14.75 0.14 11.04
N LYS A 157 -14.13 1.32 11.12
CA LYS A 157 -14.25 2.17 12.32
C LYS A 157 -15.72 2.43 12.68
N SER A 158 -16.61 2.44 11.68
CA SER A 158 -18.06 2.47 11.87
C SER A 158 -18.62 1.28 12.67
N LEU A 159 -18.07 0.07 12.50
CA LEU A 159 -18.42 -1.09 13.34
C LEU A 159 -17.81 -1.02 14.74
N LEU A 160 -16.63 -0.42 14.90
CA LEU A 160 -16.05 -0.14 16.22
C LEU A 160 -16.91 0.86 17.02
N PHE A 161 -17.48 1.86 16.37
CA PHE A 161 -18.45 2.78 17.00
C PHE A 161 -19.75 2.07 17.38
N ILE A 162 -20.27 1.15 16.55
CA ILE A 162 -21.47 0.38 16.90
C ILE A 162 -21.21 -0.53 18.10
N LEU A 163 -20.06 -1.20 18.17
CA LEU A 163 -19.70 -2.06 19.29
C LEU A 163 -19.43 -1.31 20.60
N ALA A 164 -19.06 -0.02 20.53
CA ALA A 164 -18.91 0.84 21.70
C ALA A 164 -20.23 1.48 22.19
N LEU A 165 -21.35 1.26 21.48
CA LEU A 165 -22.66 1.84 21.77
C LEU A 165 -23.74 0.80 22.11
N VAL A 166 -23.40 -0.49 22.18
CA VAL A 166 -24.27 -1.52 22.77
C VAL A 166 -23.90 -1.63 24.26
N PRO A 167 -24.82 -1.28 25.19
CA PRO A 167 -24.60 -1.46 26.64
C PRO A 167 -24.40 -2.91 27.05
#